data_AF-A0A7W9YHD7-F1
#
_entry.id   AF-A0A7W9YHD7-F1
#
_cell.length_a   1.000
_cell.length_b   1.000
_cell.length_c   1.000
_cell.angle_alpha   90.00
_cell.angle_beta   90.00
_cell.angle_gamma   90.00
#
_symmetry.space_group_name_H-M   'P 1'
#
loop_
_entity.id
_entity.type
_entity.pdbx_description
1 polymer ?
#
loop_
_entity_poly.entity_id
_entity_poly.type
_entity_poly.pdbx_seq_one_letter_code
_entity_poly.pdbx_strand_id
1 'polypeptide(L)'
;MRAVPLVDGHLITAPDLARLTGKSAKTIYAWTKRGVKLPDGTRYVLPIVGLDHQGNKLFDIVDAQRVVHAVTVRGTSRAHTIAA
;
A
#
# COMPACT_ATOMS: atom_id res chain seq x y z
N MET A 1 -18.77 -7.05 13.00
CA MET A 1 -17.61 -7.09 12.09
C MET A 1 -16.90 -8.41 12.32
N ARG A 2 -16.70 -9.23 11.29
CA ARG A 2 -16.19 -10.61 11.42
C ARG A 2 -14.67 -10.58 11.22
N ALA A 3 -13.90 -11.10 12.17
CA ALA A 3 -12.45 -11.23 12.01
C ALA A 3 -12.18 -12.18 10.84
N VAL A 4 -11.49 -11.69 9.80
CA VAL A 4 -11.12 -12.50 8.64
C VAL A 4 -9.86 -13.28 9.02
N PRO A 5 -9.88 -14.62 8.97
CA PRO A 5 -8.69 -15.40 9.25
C PRO A 5 -7.65 -15.18 8.13
N LEU A 6 -6.38 -14.97 8.51
CA LEU A 6 -5.22 -14.63 7.64
C LEU A 6 -4.83 -15.75 6.63
N VAL A 7 -5.73 -16.71 6.36
CA VAL A 7 -5.39 -17.99 5.71
C VAL A 7 -5.69 -18.06 4.22
N ASP A 8 -6.46 -17.13 3.66
CA ASP A 8 -6.35 -16.85 2.23
C ASP A 8 -5.18 -15.88 2.10
N GLY A 9 -4.02 -16.39 1.69
CA GLY A 9 -2.74 -15.66 1.56
C GLY A 9 -2.75 -14.54 0.51
N HIS A 10 -3.89 -13.87 0.33
CA HIS A 10 -4.20 -12.76 -0.54
C HIS A 10 -4.38 -11.44 0.21
N LEU A 11 -4.28 -11.43 1.55
CA LEU A 11 -4.42 -10.21 2.36
C LEU A 11 -3.11 -9.79 3.03
N ILE A 12 -2.89 -8.48 3.10
CA ILE A 12 -1.76 -7.87 3.80
C ILE A 12 -2.22 -6.75 4.73
N THR A 13 -1.58 -6.63 5.88
CA THR A 13 -1.88 -5.58 6.85
C THR A 13 -1.23 -4.25 6.48
N ALA A 14 -1.77 -3.13 6.96
CA ALA A 14 -1.15 -1.81 6.77
C ALA A 14 0.30 -1.72 7.31
N PRO A 15 0.63 -2.26 8.51
CA PRO A 15 2.02 -2.30 8.99
C PRO A 15 2.96 -3.09 8.08
N ASP A 16 2.53 -4.22 7.53
CA ASP A 16 3.38 -5.02 6.64
C ASP A 16 3.59 -4.34 5.29
N LEU A 17 2.53 -3.76 4.73
CA LEU A 17 2.64 -2.94 3.51
C LEU A 17 3.54 -1.70 3.72
N ALA A 18 3.52 -1.12 4.92
CA ALA A 18 4.40 -0.02 5.29
C ALA A 18 5.88 -0.44 5.26
N ARG A 19 6.20 -1.63 5.78
CA ARG A 19 7.55 -2.22 5.70
C ARG A 19 7.99 -2.44 4.26
N LEU A 20 7.13 -3.02 3.41
CA LEU A 20 7.45 -3.29 2.00
C LEU A 20 7.71 -2.02 1.18
N THR A 21 7.01 -0.93 1.50
CA THR A 21 7.13 0.34 0.76
C THR A 21 8.16 1.31 1.35
N GLY A 22 8.74 0.97 2.51
CA GLY A 22 9.58 1.91 3.28
C GLY A 22 8.83 3.18 3.69
N LYS A 23 7.51 3.09 3.90
CA LYS A 23 6.64 4.20 4.32
C LYS A 23 6.08 3.95 5.71
N SER A 24 5.44 4.96 6.29
CA SER A 24 4.72 4.82 7.55
C SER A 24 3.32 4.21 7.32
N ALA A 25 2.79 3.48 8.30
CA ALA A 25 1.40 3.01 8.25
C ALA A 25 0.40 4.18 8.08
N LYS A 26 0.70 5.37 8.63
CA LYS A 26 -0.07 6.61 8.42
C LYS A 26 -0.13 7.00 6.94
N THR A 27 0.97 6.81 6.20
CA THR A 27 1.01 7.05 4.75
C THR A 27 0.13 6.04 4.00
N ILE A 28 0.19 4.76 4.37
CA ILE A 28 -0.69 3.73 3.80
C ILE A 28 -2.16 4.11 4.02
N TYR A 29 -2.53 4.52 5.24
CA TYR A 29 -3.88 5.00 5.55
C TYR A 29 -4.28 6.26 4.78
N ALA A 30 -3.33 7.12 4.42
CA ALA A 30 -3.61 8.28 3.59
C ALA A 30 -3.93 7.85 2.15
N TRP A 31 -3.32 6.78 1.62
CA TRP A 31 -3.64 6.27 0.27
C TRP A 31 -5.04 5.71 0.15
N THR A 32 -5.63 5.22 1.25
CA THR A 32 -7.05 4.79 1.26
C THR A 32 -8.04 5.95 1.14
N LYS A 33 -7.58 7.20 1.27
CA LYS A 33 -8.43 8.41 1.18
C LYS A 33 -8.04 9.32 0.01
N ARG A 34 -6.74 9.56 -0.15
CA ARG A 34 -6.17 10.52 -1.11
C ARG A 34 -5.65 9.85 -2.38
N GLY A 35 -5.46 8.53 -2.34
CA GLY A 35 -4.80 7.75 -3.38
C GLY A 35 -3.28 7.86 -3.38
N VAL A 36 -2.64 6.87 -4.00
CA VAL A 36 -1.23 6.88 -4.41
C VAL A 36 -1.13 7.29 -5.87
N LYS A 37 -0.10 8.07 -6.23
CA LYS A 37 0.13 8.43 -7.64
C LYS A 37 0.92 7.31 -8.33
N LEU A 38 0.31 6.66 -9.32
CA LEU A 38 0.92 5.61 -10.14
C LEU A 38 1.98 6.20 -11.09
N PRO A 39 2.83 5.35 -11.72
CA PRO A 39 3.83 5.79 -12.68
C PRO A 39 3.25 6.51 -13.90
N ASP A 40 2.08 6.08 -14.38
CA ASP A 40 1.32 6.70 -15.46
C ASP A 40 0.71 8.08 -15.09
N GLY A 41 0.89 8.52 -13.84
CA GLY A 41 0.39 9.79 -13.33
C GLY A 41 -1.02 9.75 -12.77
N THR A 42 -1.74 8.64 -12.94
CA THR A 42 -3.08 8.45 -12.37
C THR A 42 -3.02 8.30 -10.84
N ARG A 43 -4.15 8.56 -10.16
CA ARG A 43 -4.28 8.30 -8.72
C ARG A 43 -5.06 7.02 -8.49
N TYR A 44 -4.46 6.11 -7.72
CA TYR A 44 -5.08 4.87 -7.29
C TYR A 44 -5.45 4.94 -5.81
N VAL A 45 -6.74 4.81 -5.49
CA VAL A 45 -7.20 4.73 -4.09
C VAL A 45 -7.09 3.28 -3.66
N LEU A 46 -6.29 3.02 -2.62
CA LEU A 46 -6.08 1.67 -2.10
C LEU A 46 -7.34 1.18 -1.36
N PRO A 47 -8.08 0.19 -1.88
CA PRO A 47 -9.32 -0.27 -1.27
C PRO A 47 -9.06 -1.04 0.02
N ILE A 48 -9.90 -0.82 1.04
CA ILE A 48 -9.83 -1.57 2.30
C ILE A 48 -10.74 -2.78 2.15
N VAL A 49 -10.18 -3.98 2.28
CA VAL A 49 -10.93 -5.24 2.16
C VAL A 49 -11.57 -5.63 3.50
N GLY A 50 -10.91 -5.30 4.61
CA GLY A 50 -11.42 -5.61 5.94
C GLY A 50 -10.54 -5.08 7.06
N LEU A 51 -10.80 -5.58 8.26
CA LEU A 51 -9.99 -5.34 9.45
C LEU A 51 -9.54 -6.67 10.05
N ASP A 52 -8.33 -6.72 10.60
CA ASP A 52 -7.89 -7.86 11.41
C ASP A 52 -8.47 -7.80 12.84
N HIS A 53 -8.09 -8.78 13.67
CA HIS A 53 -8.51 -8.88 15.07
C HIS A 53 -7.97 -7.76 15.98
N GLN A 54 -6.97 -7.00 15.52
CA GLN A 54 -6.37 -5.86 16.21
C GLN A 54 -6.90 -4.51 15.67
N GLY A 55 -7.78 -4.53 14.67
CA GLY A 55 -8.31 -3.34 14.01
C GLY A 55 -7.40 -2.75 12.93
N ASN A 56 -6.34 -3.46 12.50
CA ASN A 56 -5.53 -3.05 11.36
C ASN A 56 -6.30 -3.26 10.07
N LYS A 57 -6.19 -2.29 9.15
CA LYS A 57 -6.76 -2.41 7.81
C LYS A 57 -6.04 -3.49 7.01
N LEU A 58 -6.84 -4.32 6.36
CA LEU A 58 -6.42 -5.37 5.44
C LEU A 58 -6.64 -4.90 4.01
N PHE A 59 -5.67 -5.22 3.16
CA PHE A 59 -5.64 -4.90 1.74
C PHE A 59 -5.42 -6.17 0.94
N ASP A 60 -5.94 -6.21 -0.29
CA ASP A 60 -5.62 -7.28 -1.23
C ASP A 60 -4.14 -7.17 -1.66
N ILE A 61 -3.47 -8.30 -1.82
CA ILE A 61 -2.06 -8.36 -2.22
C ILE A 61 -1.86 -7.81 -3.64
N VAL A 62 -2.81 -7.99 -4.56
CA VAL A 62 -2.72 -7.45 -5.93
C VAL A 62 -2.70 -5.92 -5.88
N ASP A 63 -3.56 -5.34 -5.04
CA ASP A 63 -3.59 -3.88 -4.83
C ASP A 63 -2.32 -3.38 -4.15
N ALA A 64 -1.85 -4.12 -3.14
CA ALA A 64 -0.60 -3.82 -2.45
C ALA A 64 0.61 -3.86 -3.41
N GLN A 65 0.70 -4.86 -4.30
CA GLN A 65 1.75 -4.96 -5.31
C GLN A 65 1.75 -3.76 -6.25
N ARG A 66 0.56 -3.32 -6.70
CA ARG A 66 0.42 -2.13 -7.55
C ARG A 66 0.96 -0.87 -6.87
N VAL A 67 0.69 -0.71 -5.58
CA VAL A 67 1.18 0.40 -4.76
C VAL A 67 2.69 0.30 -4.54
N VAL A 68 3.22 -0.87 -4.21
CA VAL A 68 4.66 -1.11 -4.04
C VAL A 68 5.41 -0.76 -5.31
N HIS A 69 4.94 -1.25 -6.46
CA HIS A 69 5.53 -0.92 -7.76
C HIS A 69 5.56 0.60 -8.01
N ALA A 70 4.44 1.29 -7.76
CA ALA A 70 4.36 2.75 -7.92
C ALA A 70 5.36 3.51 -7.03
N VAL A 71 5.55 3.07 -5.78
CA VAL A 71 6.50 3.67 -4.83
C VAL A 71 7.93 3.41 -5.27
N THR A 72 8.26 2.18 -5.66
CA THR A 72 9.60 1.79 -6.12
C THR A 72 10.02 2.58 -7.35
N VAL A 73 9.16 2.62 -8.38
CA VAL A 73 9.45 3.36 -9.62
C VAL A 73 9.64 4.85 -9.35
N ARG A 74 8.79 5.46 -8.50
CA ARG A 74 8.96 6.87 -8.11
C ARG A 74 10.22 7.11 -7.28
N GLY A 75 10.59 6.16 -6.43
CA GLY A 75 11.82 6.19 -5.64
C GLY A 75 13.05 6.21 -6.55
N THR A 76 13.10 5.31 -7.54
CA THR A 76 14.17 5.26 -8.54
C THR A 76 14.19 6.50 -9.43
N SER A 77 13.04 6.99 -9.90
CA SER A 77 12.99 8.22 -10.71
C SER A 77 13.56 9.42 -9.96
N ARG A 78 13.26 9.55 -8.65
CA ARG A 78 13.83 10.63 -7.83
C ARG A 78 15.33 10.48 -7.57
N ALA A 79 15.82 9.25 -7.40
CA ALA A 79 17.25 9.00 -7.24
C ALA A 79 18.03 9.42 -8.50
N HIS A 80 17.50 9.13 -9.70
CA HIS A 80 18.09 9.58 -10.96
C HIS A 80 18.09 11.11 -11.13
N THR A 81 17.07 11.81 -10.63
CA THR A 81 17.03 13.28 -10.69
C THR A 81 18.01 13.96 -9.74
N ILE A 82 18.37 13.33 -8.61
CA ILE A 82 19.31 13.90 -7.63
C ILE A 82 20.77 13.67 -8.06
N ALA A 83 21.03 12.66 -8.89
CA ALA A 83 22.37 12.29 -9.35
C ALA A 83 22.77 12.92 -10.71
N ALA A 84 21.93 13.79 -11.28
CA ALA A 84 22.18 14.50 -12.54
C ALA A 84 22.34 16.00 -12.27
#